data_AF-A0A645E3W5-F1
#
_entry.id   AF-A0A645E3W5-F1
#
_cell.length_a   1.000
_cell.length_b   1.000
_cell.length_c   1.000
_cell.angle_alpha   90.00
_cell.angle_beta   90.00
_cell.angle_gamma   90.00
#
_symmetry.space_group_name_H-M   'P 1'
#
loop_
_entity.id
_entity.type
_entity.pdbx_description
1 polymer ?
#
loop_
_entity_poly.entity_id
_entity_poly.type
_entity_poly.pdbx_seq_one_letter_code
_entity_poly.pdbx_strand_id
1 'polypeptide(L)'
;MVEGSQVDWANHANDPAYAVTDFLAFDEAVRVAVEFAEKDGHTLVLAFPDHNTGGMTIGSKSDSNYTSTTVEDVIGPLKSMNLSSTGIATKIGTDVSSENIKAQIKAWWGIDVTDDDITEILDLYNNGEGLSLDYAISEVISKNHTIIGWTTHGHCGEDVPLWTYGPGRPAGHIDNTEIATYIAKELGFDLNRTNSRLYVEVGEYFSRDNGDGKLNENEYLLDMTNSSNPVLRLGDAELPVSKNILIKDGVTYELEGIVVYAPATGKVYIPSEVLSLVEGKK
;
A
#
# COMPACT_ATOMS: atom_id res chain seq x y z
N MET A 1 -6.37 0.23 12.63
CA MET A 1 -5.71 -0.49 11.53
C MET A 1 -4.22 -0.17 11.63
N VAL A 2 -3.36 -1.18 11.47
CA VAL A 2 -1.91 -1.05 11.48
C VAL A 2 -1.41 -1.76 10.22
N GLU A 3 -0.50 -1.12 9.48
CA GLU A 3 0.00 -1.58 8.19
C GLU A 3 1.52 -1.67 8.21
N GLY A 4 2.07 -2.83 7.84
CA GLY A 4 3.48 -3.01 7.53
C GLY A 4 3.73 -2.74 6.05
N SER A 5 3.70 -1.46 5.66
CA SER A 5 3.60 -1.04 4.25
C SER A 5 4.88 -1.28 3.43
N GLN A 6 6.03 -1.38 4.08
CA GLN A 6 7.31 -1.48 3.38
C GLN A 6 7.61 -2.91 2.91
N VAL A 7 6.88 -3.92 3.38
CA VAL A 7 6.91 -5.28 2.82
C VAL A 7 6.59 -5.22 1.32
N ASP A 8 5.54 -4.50 0.93
CA ASP A 8 5.18 -4.33 -0.48
C ASP A 8 6.31 -3.66 -1.27
N TRP A 9 6.86 -2.56 -0.75
CA TRP A 9 7.93 -1.79 -1.42
C TRP A 9 9.21 -2.61 -1.60
N ALA A 10 9.55 -3.43 -0.60
CA ALA A 10 10.70 -4.31 -0.64
C ALA A 10 10.53 -5.40 -1.71
N ASN A 11 9.32 -5.97 -1.80
CA ASN A 11 9.00 -6.98 -2.82
C ASN A 11 8.92 -6.36 -4.22
N HIS A 12 8.44 -5.13 -4.39
CA HIS A 12 8.54 -4.41 -5.66
C HIS A 12 10.00 -4.24 -6.09
N ALA A 13 10.88 -3.94 -5.14
CA ALA A 13 12.32 -3.83 -5.40
C ALA A 13 13.00 -5.20 -5.61
N ASN A 14 12.32 -6.33 -5.43
CA ASN A 14 12.92 -7.67 -5.42
C ASN A 14 14.08 -7.81 -4.41
N ASP A 15 14.00 -7.12 -3.28
CA ASP A 15 15.01 -7.14 -2.21
C ASP A 15 14.57 -8.10 -1.08
N PRO A 16 15.11 -9.33 -1.03
CA PRO A 16 14.65 -10.34 -0.07
C PRO A 16 15.02 -10.00 1.38
N ALA A 17 16.13 -9.31 1.61
CA ALA A 17 16.52 -8.95 2.98
C ALA A 17 15.65 -7.82 3.51
N TYR A 18 15.33 -6.84 2.67
CA TYR A 18 14.39 -5.79 3.03
C TYR A 18 12.99 -6.36 3.27
N ALA A 19 12.51 -7.27 2.40
CA ALA A 19 11.19 -7.88 2.56
C ALA A 19 11.08 -8.68 3.87
N VAL A 20 12.10 -9.49 4.19
CA VAL A 20 12.13 -10.26 5.45
C VAL A 20 12.21 -9.35 6.67
N THR A 21 13.04 -8.31 6.64
CA THR A 21 13.21 -7.43 7.82
C THR A 21 11.97 -6.58 8.10
N ASP A 22 11.28 -6.10 7.08
CA ASP A 22 10.02 -5.38 7.27
C ASP A 22 8.87 -6.32 7.69
N PHE A 23 8.85 -7.55 7.16
CA PHE A 23 7.88 -8.56 7.60
C PHE A 23 8.08 -8.96 9.07
N LEU A 24 9.34 -9.03 9.54
CA LEU A 24 9.64 -9.24 10.96
C LEU A 24 9.18 -8.05 11.82
N ALA A 25 9.32 -6.82 11.34
CA ALA A 25 8.79 -5.65 12.04
C ALA A 25 7.26 -5.70 12.13
N PHE A 26 6.58 -6.15 11.08
CA PHE A 26 5.13 -6.40 11.11
C PHE A 26 4.76 -7.53 12.08
N ASP A 27 5.50 -8.64 12.11
CA ASP A 27 5.31 -9.74 13.06
C ASP A 27 5.42 -9.26 14.52
N GLU A 28 6.38 -8.38 14.83
CA GLU A 28 6.49 -7.77 16.15
C GLU A 28 5.26 -6.93 16.51
N ALA A 29 4.68 -6.20 15.56
CA ALA A 29 3.44 -5.44 15.77
C ALA A 29 2.23 -6.36 15.98
N VAL A 30 2.12 -7.45 15.21
CA VAL A 30 1.09 -8.48 15.37
C VAL A 30 1.20 -9.13 16.75
N ARG A 31 2.41 -9.46 17.21
CA ARG A 31 2.64 -9.99 18.57
C ARG A 31 2.07 -9.07 19.64
N VAL A 32 2.28 -7.76 19.54
CA VAL A 32 1.70 -6.79 20.51
C VAL A 32 0.17 -6.85 20.52
N ALA A 33 -0.47 -6.93 19.35
CA ALA A 33 -1.92 -7.03 19.24
C ALA A 33 -2.45 -8.36 19.83
N VAL A 34 -1.76 -9.48 19.57
CA VAL A 34 -2.14 -10.80 20.11
C VAL A 34 -1.96 -10.85 21.62
N GLU A 35 -0.84 -10.36 22.17
CA GLU A 35 -0.61 -10.30 23.62
C GLU A 35 -1.65 -9.43 24.34
N PHE A 36 -2.14 -8.38 23.69
CA PHE A 36 -3.26 -7.59 24.20
C PHE A 36 -4.55 -8.39 24.18
N ALA A 37 -4.87 -9.03 23.06
CA ALA A 37 -6.10 -9.81 22.90
C ALA A 37 -6.18 -11.01 23.87
N GLU A 38 -5.04 -11.65 24.15
CA GLU A 38 -4.92 -12.70 25.17
C GLU A 38 -5.32 -12.23 26.57
N LYS A 39 -4.90 -11.02 26.96
CA LYS A 39 -5.19 -10.45 28.28
C LYS A 39 -6.62 -9.97 28.39
N ASP A 40 -7.15 -9.40 27.31
CA ASP A 40 -8.49 -8.83 27.25
C ASP A 40 -9.58 -9.91 27.14
N GLY A 41 -9.34 -10.98 26.37
CA GLY A 41 -10.29 -12.08 26.18
C GLY A 41 -11.53 -11.74 25.34
N HIS A 42 -11.69 -10.48 24.92
CA HIS A 42 -12.81 -9.97 24.13
C HIS A 42 -12.38 -9.31 22.82
N THR A 43 -11.10 -9.45 22.46
CA THR A 43 -10.52 -8.81 21.27
C THR A 43 -10.33 -9.83 20.14
N LEU A 44 -10.80 -9.45 18.95
CA LEU A 44 -10.51 -10.13 17.68
C LEU A 44 -9.31 -9.46 17.00
N VAL A 45 -8.33 -10.26 16.58
CA VAL A 45 -7.18 -9.83 15.77
C VAL A 45 -7.25 -10.54 14.42
N LEU A 46 -7.14 -9.76 13.35
CA LEU A 46 -7.00 -10.23 11.97
C LEU A 46 -5.70 -9.67 11.41
N ALA A 47 -4.87 -10.53 10.82
CA ALA A 47 -3.66 -10.14 10.09
C ALA A 47 -3.67 -10.85 8.73
N PHE A 48 -3.52 -10.08 7.66
CA PHE A 48 -3.53 -10.54 6.28
C PHE A 48 -2.93 -9.43 5.41
N PRO A 49 -2.26 -9.77 4.29
CA PRO A 49 -1.88 -8.78 3.30
C PRO A 49 -3.09 -8.43 2.41
N ASP A 50 -3.02 -7.30 1.73
CA ASP A 50 -3.99 -6.89 0.72
C ASP A 50 -3.77 -7.59 -0.63
N HIS A 51 -2.52 -7.88 -0.98
CA HIS A 51 -2.12 -8.70 -2.13
C HIS A 51 -0.71 -9.31 -1.96
N ASN A 52 -0.28 -10.16 -2.90
CA ASN A 52 1.13 -10.51 -3.05
C ASN A 52 1.84 -9.51 -3.98
N THR A 53 3.14 -9.33 -3.77
CA THR A 53 3.99 -8.48 -4.60
C THR A 53 5.27 -9.22 -4.97
N GLY A 54 5.75 -9.04 -6.20
CA GLY A 54 6.99 -9.61 -6.72
C GLY A 54 6.92 -11.09 -7.13
N GLY A 55 6.03 -11.87 -6.53
CA GLY A 55 5.95 -13.32 -6.75
C GLY A 55 7.19 -14.02 -6.20
N MET A 56 7.59 -13.68 -4.98
CA MET A 56 8.77 -14.21 -4.31
C MET A 56 8.69 -15.74 -4.17
N THR A 57 9.77 -16.45 -4.52
CA THR A 57 9.87 -17.89 -4.34
C THR A 57 11.14 -18.28 -3.58
N ILE A 58 11.06 -19.34 -2.78
CA ILE A 58 12.25 -20.03 -2.25
C ILE A 58 12.63 -21.12 -3.24
N GLY A 59 13.77 -20.96 -3.91
CA GLY A 59 14.15 -21.70 -5.10
C GLY A 59 13.85 -20.88 -6.36
N SER A 60 14.75 -20.94 -7.33
CA SER A 60 14.66 -20.18 -8.57
C SER A 60 15.16 -20.99 -9.75
N LYS A 61 15.02 -20.47 -10.98
CA LYS A 61 15.58 -21.11 -12.18
C LYS A 61 17.11 -21.27 -12.11
N SER A 62 17.77 -20.42 -11.33
CA SER A 62 19.22 -20.48 -11.11
C SER A 62 19.61 -21.51 -10.04
N ASP A 63 18.66 -22.03 -9.26
CA ASP A 63 18.91 -23.05 -8.23
C ASP A 63 19.03 -24.45 -8.86
N SER A 64 20.24 -24.75 -9.35
CA SER A 64 20.56 -26.07 -9.91
C SER A 64 20.55 -27.22 -8.88
N ASN A 65 20.52 -26.91 -7.58
CA ASN A 65 20.63 -27.87 -6.48
C ASN A 65 19.36 -27.91 -5.60
N TYR A 66 18.21 -27.47 -6.11
CA TYR A 66 16.96 -27.28 -5.34
C TYR A 66 16.54 -28.48 -4.48
N THR A 67 16.88 -29.72 -4.89
CA THR A 67 16.57 -30.94 -4.12
C THR A 67 17.41 -31.13 -2.85
N SER A 68 18.53 -30.40 -2.74
CA SER A 68 19.48 -30.44 -1.62
C SER A 68 19.61 -29.11 -0.88
N THR A 69 18.88 -28.07 -1.32
CA THR A 69 18.87 -26.75 -0.70
C THR A 69 18.48 -26.84 0.77
N THR A 70 19.34 -26.29 1.65
CA THR A 70 19.14 -26.26 3.09
C THR A 70 18.54 -24.93 3.55
N VAL A 71 18.09 -24.87 4.81
CA VAL A 71 17.64 -23.61 5.41
C VAL A 71 18.78 -22.60 5.45
N GLU A 72 20.00 -23.05 5.74
CA GLU A 72 21.21 -22.24 5.76
C GLU A 72 21.50 -21.61 4.40
N ASP A 73 21.26 -22.32 3.29
CA ASP A 73 21.42 -21.77 1.94
C ASP A 73 20.42 -20.65 1.64
N VAL A 74 19.22 -20.73 2.22
CA VAL A 74 18.18 -19.69 2.09
C VAL A 74 18.54 -18.46 2.90
N ILE A 75 18.86 -18.64 4.19
CA ILE A 75 19.00 -17.53 5.14
C ILE A 75 20.42 -16.94 5.15
N GLY A 76 21.43 -17.71 4.74
CA GLY A 76 22.84 -17.33 4.81
C GLY A 76 23.14 -16.02 4.11
N PRO A 77 22.79 -15.87 2.82
CA PRO A 77 22.99 -14.62 2.08
C PRO A 77 22.23 -13.43 2.69
N LEU A 78 21.02 -13.65 3.19
CA LEU A 78 20.18 -12.58 3.74
C LEU A 78 20.75 -12.01 5.04
N LYS A 79 21.43 -12.82 5.85
CA LYS A 79 22.02 -12.38 7.13
C LYS A 79 23.14 -11.35 6.98
N SER A 80 23.81 -11.30 5.83
CA SER A 80 24.85 -10.30 5.57
C SER A 80 24.30 -9.03 4.92
N MET A 81 23.04 -9.02 4.48
CA MET A 81 22.37 -7.88 3.87
C MET A 81 21.84 -6.92 4.94
N ASN A 82 22.62 -5.89 5.26
CA ASN A 82 22.38 -4.96 6.37
C ASN A 82 21.84 -3.58 5.95
N LEU A 83 21.48 -3.41 4.68
CA LEU A 83 20.92 -2.17 4.14
C LEU A 83 20.00 -2.54 2.98
N SER A 84 18.86 -1.86 2.80
CA SER A 84 18.04 -2.07 1.61
C SER A 84 18.79 -1.66 0.35
N SER A 85 18.39 -2.21 -0.80
CA SER A 85 18.90 -1.83 -2.10
C SER A 85 18.72 -0.35 -2.40
N THR A 86 17.61 0.26 -1.99
CA THR A 86 17.40 1.72 -2.06
C THR A 86 18.44 2.48 -1.22
N GLY A 87 18.79 1.95 -0.05
CA GLY A 87 19.87 2.48 0.78
C GLY A 87 21.24 2.35 0.11
N ILE A 88 21.53 1.21 -0.54
CA ILE A 88 22.76 1.01 -1.31
C ILE A 88 22.83 1.98 -2.50
N ALA A 89 21.74 2.12 -3.27
CA ALA A 89 21.66 3.08 -4.37
C ALA A 89 21.92 4.51 -3.89
N THR A 90 21.41 4.87 -2.70
CA THR A 90 21.71 6.16 -2.05
C THR A 90 23.19 6.32 -1.71
N LYS A 91 23.88 5.24 -1.27
CA LYS A 91 25.33 5.26 -1.00
C LYS A 91 26.16 5.36 -2.28
N ILE A 92 25.71 4.77 -3.37
CA ILE A 92 26.34 4.88 -4.69
C ILE A 92 26.19 6.31 -5.22
N GLY A 93 25.00 6.89 -5.09
CA GLY A 93 24.72 8.25 -5.54
C GLY A 93 24.91 8.38 -7.06
N THR A 94 25.61 9.42 -7.49
CA THR A 94 25.86 9.69 -8.92
C THR A 94 27.07 8.96 -9.49
N ASP A 95 27.92 8.36 -8.65
CA ASP A 95 29.11 7.61 -9.09
C ASP A 95 28.73 6.15 -9.34
N VAL A 96 28.15 5.88 -10.51
CA VAL A 96 27.74 4.54 -10.94
C VAL A 96 28.90 3.74 -11.58
N SER A 97 30.14 4.01 -11.17
CA SER A 97 31.30 3.21 -11.59
C SER A 97 31.22 1.80 -11.04
N SER A 98 31.76 0.84 -11.80
CA SER A 98 31.85 -0.56 -11.39
C SER A 98 32.50 -0.71 -10.02
N GLU A 99 33.60 0.01 -9.77
CA GLU A 99 34.33 -0.02 -8.52
C GLU A 99 33.47 0.41 -7.33
N ASN A 100 32.69 1.50 -7.49
CA ASN A 100 31.83 1.98 -6.42
C ASN A 100 30.65 1.03 -6.15
N ILE A 101 29.98 0.54 -7.20
CA ILE A 101 28.86 -0.40 -7.04
C ILE A 101 29.34 -1.66 -6.30
N LYS A 102 30.46 -2.25 -6.73
CA LYS A 102 31.05 -3.42 -6.05
C LYS A 102 31.39 -3.12 -4.59
N ALA A 103 32.01 -1.97 -4.33
CA ALA A 103 32.39 -1.57 -2.98
C ALA A 103 31.17 -1.43 -2.05
N GLN A 104 30.08 -0.82 -2.52
CA GLN A 104 28.87 -0.66 -1.70
C GLN A 104 28.15 -1.99 -1.48
N ILE A 105 27.99 -2.83 -2.51
CA ILE A 105 27.37 -4.15 -2.35
C ILE A 105 28.19 -5.00 -1.39
N LYS A 106 29.53 -5.02 -1.53
CA LYS A 106 30.39 -5.76 -0.61
C LYS A 106 30.29 -5.24 0.83
N ALA A 107 30.28 -3.92 1.01
CA ALA A 107 30.23 -3.29 2.33
C ALA A 107 28.92 -3.56 3.08
N TRP A 108 27.79 -3.51 2.38
CA TRP A 108 26.47 -3.56 3.00
C TRP A 108 25.79 -4.92 2.93
N TRP A 109 26.09 -5.71 1.90
CA TRP A 109 25.54 -7.05 1.70
C TRP A 109 26.55 -8.17 1.90
N GLY A 110 27.83 -7.87 2.02
CA GLY A 110 28.88 -8.89 2.20
C GLY A 110 29.18 -9.72 0.96
N ILE A 111 28.48 -9.46 -0.15
CA ILE A 111 28.53 -10.24 -1.40
C ILE A 111 29.67 -9.74 -2.29
N ASP A 112 30.50 -10.66 -2.77
CA ASP A 112 31.52 -10.38 -3.78
C ASP A 112 30.90 -10.51 -5.18
N VAL A 113 30.55 -9.37 -5.75
CA VAL A 113 29.98 -9.29 -7.11
C VAL A 113 31.06 -9.34 -8.19
N THR A 114 30.75 -10.05 -9.27
CA THR A 114 31.62 -10.23 -10.44
C THR A 114 31.52 -9.05 -11.42
N ASP A 115 32.41 -8.99 -12.42
CA ASP A 115 32.26 -8.02 -13.52
C ASP A 115 31.01 -8.29 -14.39
N ASP A 116 30.61 -9.56 -14.49
CA ASP A 116 29.40 -9.96 -15.20
C ASP A 116 28.15 -9.46 -14.47
N ASP A 117 28.11 -9.55 -13.13
CA ASP A 117 27.02 -8.99 -12.32
C ASP A 117 26.89 -7.48 -12.54
N ILE A 118 28.01 -6.74 -12.54
CA ILE A 118 27.99 -5.29 -12.77
C ILE A 118 27.51 -4.95 -14.17
N THR A 119 27.93 -5.73 -15.16
CA THR A 119 27.47 -5.55 -16.55
C THR A 119 25.96 -5.74 -16.63
N GLU A 120 25.42 -6.80 -16.02
CA GLU A 120 23.97 -7.06 -15.98
C GLU A 120 23.19 -5.96 -15.25
N ILE A 121 23.70 -5.48 -14.10
CA ILE A 121 23.09 -4.38 -13.34
C ILE A 121 23.04 -3.10 -14.20
N LEU A 122 24.15 -2.74 -14.84
CA LEU A 122 24.23 -1.52 -15.66
C LEU A 122 23.41 -1.63 -16.95
N ASP A 123 23.28 -2.82 -17.52
CA ASP A 123 22.40 -3.07 -18.66
C ASP A 123 20.94 -2.87 -18.27
N LEU A 124 20.48 -3.42 -17.14
CA LEU A 124 19.12 -3.22 -16.63
C LEU A 124 18.83 -1.75 -16.30
N TYR A 125 19.81 -1.05 -15.71
CA TYR A 125 19.69 0.36 -15.31
C TYR A 125 19.67 1.32 -16.51
N ASN A 126 20.51 1.11 -17.53
CA ASN A 126 20.68 2.07 -18.63
C ASN A 126 19.74 1.82 -19.83
N ASN A 127 18.96 0.73 -19.84
CA ASN A 127 18.17 0.33 -21.01
C ASN A 127 16.83 1.08 -21.14
N GLY A 128 16.82 2.23 -21.83
CA GLY A 128 15.58 2.92 -22.22
C GLY A 128 14.72 3.34 -21.02
N GLU A 129 13.57 2.70 -20.81
CA GLU A 129 12.78 2.75 -19.57
C GLU A 129 13.38 1.80 -18.51
N GLY A 130 14.70 1.86 -18.31
CA GLY A 130 15.45 0.93 -17.47
C GLY A 130 14.97 0.97 -16.02
N LEU A 131 15.31 -0.07 -15.27
CA LEU A 131 14.99 -0.14 -13.84
C LEU A 131 15.73 0.97 -13.08
N SER A 132 15.19 1.38 -11.94
CA SER A 132 15.98 2.16 -10.99
C SER A 132 17.18 1.33 -10.50
N LEU A 133 18.27 2.00 -10.09
CA LEU A 133 19.51 1.31 -9.74
C LEU A 133 19.32 0.29 -8.61
N ASP A 134 18.48 0.59 -7.63
CA ASP A 134 18.14 -0.33 -6.54
C ASP A 134 17.40 -1.59 -7.01
N TYR A 135 16.51 -1.46 -7.99
CA TYR A 135 15.79 -2.59 -8.57
C TYR A 135 16.74 -3.46 -9.39
N ALA A 136 17.60 -2.84 -10.22
CA ALA A 136 18.59 -3.54 -11.02
C ALA A 136 19.60 -4.32 -10.13
N ILE A 137 20.08 -3.70 -9.05
CA ILE A 137 20.97 -4.38 -8.08
C ILE A 137 20.23 -5.58 -7.47
N SER A 138 19.02 -5.38 -6.95
CA SER A 138 18.30 -6.44 -6.23
C SER A 138 17.93 -7.61 -7.14
N GLU A 139 17.53 -7.35 -8.39
CA GLU A 139 17.21 -8.38 -9.37
C GLU A 139 18.42 -9.27 -9.66
N VAL A 140 19.57 -8.67 -9.99
CA VAL A 140 20.79 -9.41 -10.34
C VAL A 140 21.33 -10.17 -9.12
N ILE A 141 21.39 -9.53 -7.96
CA ILE A 141 21.91 -10.18 -6.75
C ILE A 141 21.00 -11.29 -6.27
N SER A 142 19.67 -11.09 -6.27
CA SER A 142 18.73 -12.17 -5.94
C SER A 142 18.93 -13.36 -6.86
N LYS A 143 19.03 -13.11 -8.18
CA LYS A 143 19.16 -14.16 -9.21
C LYS A 143 20.50 -14.91 -9.15
N ASN A 144 21.61 -14.22 -8.91
CA ASN A 144 22.96 -14.78 -9.08
C ASN A 144 23.61 -15.21 -7.75
N HIS A 145 23.22 -14.60 -6.63
CA HIS A 145 23.88 -14.79 -5.32
C HIS A 145 22.93 -15.31 -4.23
N THR A 146 21.65 -15.53 -4.56
CA THR A 146 20.68 -16.15 -3.66
C THR A 146 19.90 -17.24 -4.39
N ILE A 147 19.10 -17.99 -3.62
CA ILE A 147 18.12 -18.92 -4.18
C ILE A 147 16.72 -18.30 -4.30
N ILE A 148 16.55 -17.03 -3.93
CA ILE A 148 15.25 -16.36 -3.94
C ILE A 148 14.92 -15.97 -5.38
N GLY A 149 13.76 -16.42 -5.86
CA GLY A 149 13.23 -16.09 -7.17
C GLY A 149 12.17 -15.00 -7.09
N TRP A 150 12.00 -14.31 -8.22
CA TRP A 150 11.00 -13.26 -8.42
C TRP A 150 10.41 -13.39 -9.83
N THR A 151 9.17 -12.97 -10.01
CA THR A 151 8.48 -13.08 -11.31
C THR A 151 8.11 -11.74 -11.93
N THR A 152 8.04 -10.68 -11.13
CA THR A 152 7.59 -9.35 -11.55
C THR A 152 8.12 -8.29 -10.59
N HIS A 153 8.04 -7.02 -10.97
CA HIS A 153 8.14 -5.86 -10.07
C HIS A 153 6.76 -5.29 -9.74
N GLY A 154 5.69 -6.05 -9.96
CA GLY A 154 4.30 -5.66 -9.71
C GLY A 154 3.61 -6.60 -8.72
N HIS A 155 2.29 -6.58 -8.72
CA HIS A 155 1.49 -7.45 -7.83
C HIS A 155 1.20 -8.80 -8.49
N CYS A 156 0.94 -9.79 -7.65
CA CYS A 156 0.52 -11.13 -8.04
C CYS A 156 -0.89 -11.44 -7.47
N GLY A 157 -1.64 -12.29 -8.19
CA GLY A 157 -3.08 -12.48 -7.98
C GLY A 157 -3.45 -13.78 -7.26
N GLU A 158 -2.51 -14.43 -6.58
CA GLU A 158 -2.78 -15.60 -5.75
C GLU A 158 -3.57 -15.26 -4.49
N ASP A 159 -4.20 -16.29 -3.92
CA ASP A 159 -4.83 -16.19 -2.61
C ASP A 159 -3.76 -15.92 -1.53
N VAL A 160 -4.10 -15.03 -0.61
CA VAL A 160 -3.23 -14.64 0.50
C VAL A 160 -3.67 -15.27 1.82
N PRO A 161 -2.75 -15.50 2.78
CA PRO A 161 -3.11 -16.04 4.08
C PRO A 161 -3.92 -15.06 4.92
N LEU A 162 -4.88 -15.60 5.67
CA LEU A 162 -5.61 -14.89 6.72
C LEU A 162 -5.29 -15.51 8.08
N TRP A 163 -4.56 -14.78 8.91
CA TRP A 163 -4.27 -15.16 10.29
C TRP A 163 -5.27 -14.49 11.23
N THR A 164 -5.85 -15.27 12.14
CA THR A 164 -6.92 -14.79 13.02
C THR A 164 -6.72 -15.30 14.45
N TYR A 165 -7.02 -14.43 15.42
CA TYR A 165 -6.94 -14.74 16.85
C TYR A 165 -8.11 -14.11 17.60
N GLY A 166 -8.59 -14.77 18.66
CA GLY A 166 -9.63 -14.25 19.54
C GLY A 166 -11.03 -14.86 19.33
N PRO A 167 -12.03 -14.39 20.10
CA PRO A 167 -13.43 -14.81 19.97
C PRO A 167 -14.01 -14.41 18.61
N GLY A 168 -14.90 -15.25 18.08
CA GLY A 168 -15.55 -14.93 16.81
C GLY A 168 -14.51 -14.70 15.70
N ARG A 169 -13.50 -15.57 15.60
CA ARG A 169 -12.50 -15.48 14.54
C ARG A 169 -12.98 -16.19 13.27
N PRO A 170 -12.80 -15.61 12.08
CA PRO A 170 -13.12 -16.26 10.83
C PRO A 170 -12.07 -17.33 10.49
N ALA A 171 -12.47 -18.31 9.67
CA ALA A 171 -11.60 -19.36 9.15
C ALA A 171 -12.15 -19.91 7.82
N GLY A 172 -11.26 -20.46 6.99
CA GLY A 172 -11.59 -20.98 5.67
C GLY A 172 -11.13 -20.05 4.54
N HIS A 173 -11.67 -20.26 3.35
CA HIS A 173 -11.44 -19.40 2.20
C HIS A 173 -12.51 -18.30 2.19
N ILE A 174 -12.06 -17.05 2.20
CA ILE A 174 -12.89 -15.85 2.37
C ILE A 174 -12.45 -14.82 1.34
N ASP A 175 -13.39 -14.26 0.60
CA ASP A 175 -13.10 -13.14 -0.30
C ASP A 175 -12.77 -11.88 0.52
N ASN A 176 -11.84 -11.05 0.05
CA ASN A 176 -11.42 -9.88 0.82
C ASN A 176 -12.58 -8.90 1.11
N THR A 177 -13.63 -8.86 0.28
CA THR A 177 -14.82 -8.04 0.50
C THR A 177 -15.66 -8.52 1.69
N GLU A 178 -15.60 -9.82 2.00
CA GLU A 178 -16.30 -10.40 3.14
C GLU A 178 -15.65 -10.02 4.47
N ILE A 179 -14.35 -9.73 4.49
CA ILE A 179 -13.61 -9.32 5.70
C ILE A 179 -14.21 -8.04 6.30
N ALA A 180 -14.51 -7.04 5.47
CA ALA A 180 -15.12 -5.79 5.93
C ALA A 180 -16.50 -6.03 6.56
N THR A 181 -17.30 -6.91 5.96
CA THR A 181 -18.62 -7.30 6.47
C THR A 181 -18.50 -8.06 7.80
N TYR A 182 -17.49 -8.91 7.91
CA TYR A 182 -17.19 -9.64 9.14
C TYR A 182 -16.82 -8.68 10.28
N ILE A 183 -15.89 -7.75 10.03
CA ILE A 183 -15.46 -6.76 11.01
C ILE A 183 -16.65 -5.91 11.46
N ALA A 184 -17.50 -5.45 10.53
CA ALA A 184 -18.68 -4.66 10.86
C ALA A 184 -19.64 -5.43 11.78
N LYS A 185 -19.87 -6.71 11.48
CA LYS A 185 -20.70 -7.59 12.31
C LYS A 185 -20.13 -7.75 13.73
N GLU A 186 -18.83 -8.03 13.87
CA GLU A 186 -18.19 -8.21 15.18
C GLU A 186 -18.14 -6.90 15.98
N LEU A 187 -18.04 -5.74 15.31
CA LEU A 187 -18.16 -4.41 15.92
C LEU A 187 -19.62 -3.99 16.19
N GLY A 188 -20.61 -4.76 15.75
CA GLY A 188 -22.03 -4.52 16.04
C GLY A 188 -22.69 -3.44 15.19
N PHE A 189 -22.19 -3.16 13.98
CA PHE A 189 -22.83 -2.24 13.04
C PHE A 189 -23.07 -2.85 11.66
N ASP A 190 -23.99 -2.26 10.91
CA ASP A 190 -24.35 -2.67 9.55
C ASP A 190 -23.84 -1.64 8.54
N LEU A 191 -23.04 -2.09 7.56
CA LEU A 191 -22.41 -1.21 6.58
C LEU A 191 -23.44 -0.49 5.71
N ASN A 192 -24.51 -1.18 5.28
CA ASN A 192 -25.54 -0.57 4.43
C ASN A 192 -26.29 0.52 5.18
N ARG A 193 -26.73 0.24 6.41
CA ARG A 193 -27.38 1.20 7.29
C ARG A 193 -26.47 2.39 7.59
N THR A 194 -25.19 2.14 7.82
CA THR A 194 -24.19 3.19 8.05
C THR A 194 -24.04 4.07 6.81
N ASN A 195 -23.93 3.46 5.63
CA ASN A 195 -23.84 4.17 4.36
C ASN A 195 -25.09 5.02 4.09
N SER A 196 -26.29 4.46 4.25
CA SER A 196 -27.56 5.19 4.04
C SER A 196 -27.78 6.32 5.05
N ARG A 197 -27.23 6.22 6.26
CA ARG A 197 -27.29 7.29 7.25
C ARG A 197 -26.29 8.40 6.95
N LEU A 198 -25.06 8.01 6.62
CA LEU A 198 -23.94 8.93 6.47
C LEU A 198 -23.93 9.63 5.13
N TYR A 199 -24.24 8.97 4.01
CA TYR A 199 -23.93 9.51 2.69
C TYR A 199 -25.17 9.75 1.84
N VAL A 200 -25.13 10.86 1.10
CA VAL A 200 -26.04 11.16 -0.01
C VAL A 200 -25.24 11.36 -1.30
N GLU A 201 -25.80 10.99 -2.44
CA GLU A 201 -25.21 11.36 -3.73
C GLU A 201 -25.50 12.84 -4.02
N VAL A 202 -24.47 13.62 -4.31
CA VAL A 202 -24.61 15.06 -4.60
C VAL A 202 -25.58 15.31 -5.77
N GLY A 203 -25.52 14.48 -6.81
CA GLY A 203 -26.36 14.62 -8.01
C GLY A 203 -27.86 14.39 -7.79
N GLU A 204 -28.26 13.80 -6.66
CA GLU A 204 -29.68 13.65 -6.30
C GLU A 204 -30.29 14.95 -5.74
N TYR A 205 -29.45 15.88 -5.26
CA TYR A 205 -29.87 17.11 -4.58
C TYR A 205 -29.46 18.37 -5.34
N PHE A 206 -28.34 18.34 -6.06
CA PHE A 206 -27.78 19.48 -6.78
C PHE A 206 -27.63 19.14 -8.27
N SER A 207 -27.92 20.11 -9.12
CA SER A 207 -27.65 20.00 -10.55
C SER A 207 -26.16 20.23 -10.82
N ARG A 208 -25.60 19.59 -11.84
CA ARG A 208 -24.20 19.89 -12.21
C ARG A 208 -24.13 21.31 -12.75
N ASP A 209 -23.07 22.04 -12.41
CA ASP A 209 -22.76 23.37 -12.95
C ASP A 209 -22.86 23.36 -14.49
N ASN A 210 -23.56 24.37 -15.01
CA ASN A 210 -23.86 24.51 -16.43
C ASN A 210 -22.72 25.19 -17.21
N GLY A 211 -21.71 25.73 -16.52
CA GLY A 211 -20.53 26.34 -17.13
C GLY A 211 -20.72 27.79 -17.60
N ASP A 212 -21.75 28.50 -17.12
CA ASP A 212 -21.99 29.93 -17.40
C ASP A 212 -21.02 30.88 -16.67
N GLY A 213 -20.09 30.32 -15.88
CA GLY A 213 -19.11 31.03 -15.08
C GLY A 213 -19.60 31.43 -13.69
N LYS A 214 -20.78 30.95 -13.26
CA LYS A 214 -21.33 31.16 -11.91
C LYS A 214 -21.89 29.86 -11.35
N LEU A 215 -21.42 29.48 -10.18
CA LEU A 215 -22.01 28.35 -9.45
C LEU A 215 -23.26 28.82 -8.70
N ASN A 216 -24.44 28.37 -9.13
CA ASN A 216 -25.69 28.72 -8.47
C ASN A 216 -25.91 27.91 -7.18
N GLU A 217 -26.83 28.36 -6.32
CA GLU A 217 -27.11 27.75 -5.01
C GLU A 217 -27.57 26.27 -5.09
N ASN A 218 -28.19 25.87 -6.20
CA ASN A 218 -28.67 24.51 -6.44
C ASN A 218 -27.74 23.72 -7.38
N GLU A 219 -26.54 24.25 -7.64
CA GLU A 219 -25.56 23.61 -8.51
C GLU A 219 -24.33 23.13 -7.73
N TYR A 220 -23.69 22.09 -8.26
CA TYR A 220 -22.40 21.61 -7.78
C TYR A 220 -21.35 21.62 -8.88
N LEU A 221 -20.11 21.90 -8.48
CA LEU A 221 -18.93 21.80 -9.33
C LEU A 221 -17.88 20.93 -8.63
N LEU A 222 -17.46 19.84 -9.27
CA LEU A 222 -16.27 19.12 -8.86
C LEU A 222 -15.05 19.76 -9.55
N ASP A 223 -14.30 20.57 -8.80
CA ASP A 223 -13.07 21.19 -9.27
C ASP A 223 -11.92 20.17 -9.23
N MET A 224 -11.47 19.80 -10.43
CA MET A 224 -10.38 18.86 -10.67
C MET A 224 -9.09 19.57 -11.11
N THR A 225 -8.99 20.90 -11.01
CA THR A 225 -7.81 21.68 -11.44
C THR A 225 -6.54 21.18 -10.75
N ASN A 226 -6.65 20.78 -9.47
CA ASN A 226 -5.65 19.98 -8.78
C ASN A 226 -6.17 18.55 -8.62
N SER A 227 -5.82 17.66 -9.54
CA SER A 227 -6.29 16.26 -9.52
C SER A 227 -5.84 15.48 -8.29
N SER A 228 -4.76 15.89 -7.62
CA SER A 228 -4.31 15.30 -6.35
C SER A 228 -5.12 15.79 -5.16
N ASN A 229 -5.81 16.92 -5.26
CA ASN A 229 -6.68 17.46 -4.22
C ASN A 229 -7.96 18.04 -4.83
N PRO A 230 -8.87 17.20 -5.36
CA PRO A 230 -10.12 17.68 -5.90
C PRO A 230 -10.97 18.36 -4.82
N VAL A 231 -11.77 19.35 -5.22
CA VAL A 231 -12.66 20.07 -4.32
C VAL A 231 -14.07 20.07 -4.90
N LEU A 232 -15.03 19.53 -4.15
CA LEU A 232 -16.44 19.72 -4.46
C LEU A 232 -16.86 21.11 -3.97
N ARG A 233 -17.51 21.88 -4.85
CA ARG A 233 -18.08 23.18 -4.53
C ARG A 233 -19.60 23.11 -4.59
N LEU A 234 -20.26 23.62 -3.55
CA LEU A 234 -21.72 23.76 -3.43
C LEU A 234 -22.01 25.22 -3.09
N GLY A 235 -22.27 26.05 -4.10
CA GLY A 235 -22.33 27.51 -3.93
C GLY A 235 -21.03 28.09 -3.35
N ASP A 236 -21.11 28.63 -2.14
CA ASP A 236 -19.98 29.20 -1.39
C ASP A 236 -19.25 28.19 -0.48
N ALA A 237 -19.76 26.95 -0.38
CA ALA A 237 -19.15 25.90 0.40
C ALA A 237 -18.13 25.11 -0.43
N GLU A 238 -16.97 24.84 0.17
CA GLU A 238 -15.90 24.01 -0.38
C GLU A 238 -15.73 22.74 0.46
N LEU A 239 -15.70 21.61 -0.22
CA LEU A 239 -15.65 20.26 0.34
C LEU A 239 -14.51 19.50 -0.32
N PRO A 240 -13.29 19.56 0.24
CA PRO A 240 -12.15 18.81 -0.29
C PRO A 240 -12.44 17.30 -0.29
N VAL A 241 -12.22 16.66 -1.43
CA VAL A 241 -12.40 15.20 -1.57
C VAL A 241 -11.40 14.46 -0.67
N SER A 242 -11.84 13.32 -0.13
CA SER A 242 -11.11 12.48 0.82
C SER A 242 -10.82 13.16 2.16
N LYS A 243 -11.55 14.23 2.50
CA LYS A 243 -11.47 14.90 3.81
C LYS A 243 -12.85 14.99 4.44
N ASN A 244 -12.87 15.08 5.77
CA ASN A 244 -14.08 15.26 6.57
C ASN A 244 -14.28 16.73 6.94
N ILE A 245 -14.08 17.66 6.00
CA ILE A 245 -14.22 19.09 6.28
C ILE A 245 -15.09 19.78 5.24
N LEU A 246 -15.84 20.78 5.71
CA LEU A 246 -16.53 21.78 4.91
C LEU A 246 -15.96 23.15 5.25
N ILE A 247 -15.65 23.94 4.24
CA ILE A 247 -15.19 25.33 4.40
C ILE A 247 -16.27 26.23 3.84
N LYS A 248 -16.80 27.15 4.66
CA LYS A 248 -17.81 28.13 4.25
C LYS A 248 -17.60 29.42 5.02
N ASP A 249 -17.65 30.55 4.34
CA ASP A 249 -17.39 31.89 4.91
C ASP A 249 -16.05 32.00 5.66
N GLY A 250 -15.02 31.26 5.21
CA GLY A 250 -13.72 31.20 5.88
C GLY A 250 -13.70 30.40 7.19
N VAL A 251 -14.81 29.75 7.56
CA VAL A 251 -14.93 28.85 8.71
C VAL A 251 -14.82 27.40 8.23
N THR A 252 -14.02 26.60 8.94
CA THR A 252 -13.93 25.15 8.71
C THR A 252 -14.78 24.39 9.72
N TYR A 253 -15.63 23.51 9.21
CA TYR A 253 -16.49 22.62 9.97
C TYR A 253 -15.99 21.20 9.78
N GLU A 254 -15.80 20.47 10.87
CA GLU A 254 -15.52 19.03 10.82
C GLU A 254 -16.83 18.27 10.59
N LEU A 255 -16.77 17.28 9.71
CA LEU A 255 -17.88 16.43 9.30
C LEU A 255 -17.74 15.03 9.92
N GLU A 256 -18.86 14.34 10.10
CA GLU A 256 -18.98 12.96 10.58
C GLU A 256 -18.41 11.95 9.57
N GLY A 257 -18.33 12.31 8.29
CA GLY A 257 -17.79 11.47 7.21
C GLY A 257 -16.90 12.25 6.25
N ILE A 258 -16.25 11.53 5.35
CA ILE A 258 -15.40 12.14 4.31
C ILE A 258 -16.20 12.43 3.04
N VAL A 259 -15.76 13.40 2.24
CA VAL A 259 -16.29 13.59 0.90
C VAL A 259 -15.69 12.52 -0.01
N VAL A 260 -16.54 11.74 -0.69
CA VAL A 260 -16.10 10.60 -1.52
C VAL A 260 -16.37 10.91 -2.99
N TYR A 261 -15.31 10.91 -3.81
CA TYR A 261 -15.44 10.91 -5.27
C TYR A 261 -15.22 9.49 -5.78
N ALA A 262 -16.13 9.00 -6.65
CA ALA A 262 -16.04 7.70 -7.29
C ALA A 262 -15.72 7.88 -8.79
N PRO A 263 -14.43 7.90 -9.20
CA PRO A 263 -14.02 8.24 -10.55
C PRO A 263 -14.66 7.38 -11.63
N ALA A 264 -14.83 6.08 -11.37
CA ALA A 264 -15.42 5.13 -12.31
C ALA A 264 -16.87 5.46 -12.69
N THR A 265 -17.60 6.17 -11.83
CA THR A 265 -18.99 6.58 -12.08
C THR A 265 -19.16 8.09 -12.24
N GLY A 266 -18.10 8.86 -11.96
CA GLY A 266 -18.16 10.32 -11.90
C GLY A 266 -19.00 10.86 -10.73
N LYS A 267 -19.49 10.01 -9.84
CA LYS A 267 -20.37 10.41 -8.72
C LYS A 267 -19.57 10.95 -7.55
N VAL A 268 -20.18 11.90 -6.84
CA VAL A 268 -19.66 12.44 -5.59
C VAL A 268 -20.69 12.18 -4.49
N TYR A 269 -20.21 11.76 -3.32
CA TYR A 269 -20.99 11.52 -2.14
C TYR A 269 -20.48 12.42 -1.01
N ILE A 270 -21.41 12.98 -0.25
CA ILE A 270 -21.12 13.86 0.88
C ILE A 270 -21.81 13.35 2.14
N PRO A 271 -21.27 13.65 3.34
CA PRO A 271 -21.98 13.43 4.58
C PRO A 271 -23.37 14.11 4.54
N SER A 272 -24.42 13.41 4.97
CA SER A 272 -25.81 13.87 4.88
C SER A 272 -26.05 15.16 5.66
N GLU A 273 -25.29 15.41 6.72
CA GLU A 273 -25.32 16.66 7.50
C GLU A 273 -24.94 17.89 6.66
N VAL A 274 -24.15 17.73 5.59
CA VAL A 274 -23.76 18.82 4.69
C VAL A 274 -25.00 19.51 4.11
N LEU A 275 -26.07 18.75 3.82
CA LEU A 275 -27.33 19.33 3.33
C LEU A 275 -27.88 20.38 4.32
N SER A 276 -27.80 20.12 5.62
CA SER A 276 -28.25 21.07 6.65
C SER A 276 -27.34 22.29 6.79
N LEU A 277 -26.02 22.09 6.61
CA LEU A 277 -25.00 23.14 6.72
C LEU A 277 -25.02 24.09 5.52
N VAL A 278 -25.34 23.58 4.33
CA VAL A 278 -25.37 24.36 3.09
C VAL A 278 -26.72 25.05 2.90
N GLU A 279 -27.85 24.36 3.15
CA GLU A 279 -29.19 24.93 2.96
C GLU A 279 -29.65 25.86 4.09
N GLY A 280 -28.93 25.92 5.22
CA GLY A 280 -29.34 26.72 6.39
C GLY A 280 -30.65 26.25 7.05
N LYS A 281 -31.10 25.03 6.75
CA LYS A 281 -32.30 24.44 7.37
C LYS A 281 -31.90 23.62 8.60
N LYS A 282 -32.17 24.18 9.78
CA LYS A 282 -32.32 23.42 11.03
C LYS A 282 -33.71 22.79 11.10
#